data_AF-A0A392M8U8-F1
#
_entry.id   AF-A0A392M8U8-F1
#
_cell.length_a   1.000
_cell.length_b   1.000
_cell.length_c   1.000
_cell.angle_alpha   90.00
_cell.angle_beta   90.00
_cell.angle_gamma   90.00
#
_symmetry.space_group_name_H-M   'P 1'
#
loop_
_entity.id
_entity.type
_entity.pdbx_description
1 polymer ?
#
loop_
_entity_poly.entity_id
_entity_poly.type
_entity_poly.pdbx_seq_one_letter_code
_entity_poly.pdbx_strand_id
1 'polypeptide(L)'
;MKTLEHFFASMALNNREKQRIIYDEEKKLAQNQAQIKSQMAKYEDELARKRMQAENEYHRIRNQELVKLQEESEIRLEQARRATEEKIQAQRRQTEKEKAEIQRETIRISEMAAAEARAHEARLSEEVNRRLLLERGDAEREKWISIIHATFEHIGGARVIWGYVDRILGQPSLIRESSRGKYPWSGMFSRAKNGNGFGDVILHPSLNKRIAQLASATANTKEHQAPFRNMLFYGPPGTGKTMVARELAHKSV
;
A
#
# COMPACT_ATOMS: atom_id res chain seq x y z
N MET A 1 69.59 -107.40 -44.02
CA MET A 1 69.47 -105.95 -44.33
C MET A 1 68.04 -105.50 -44.61
N LYS A 2 67.23 -106.21 -45.43
CA LYS A 2 65.85 -105.79 -45.78
C LYS A 2 64.84 -105.68 -44.62
N THR A 3 65.04 -106.40 -43.51
CA THR A 3 64.15 -106.38 -42.34
C THR A 3 64.33 -105.15 -41.44
N LEU A 4 65.53 -104.58 -41.37
CA LEU A 4 65.81 -103.36 -40.60
C LEU A 4 65.29 -102.12 -41.32
N GLU A 5 65.44 -102.02 -42.64
CA GLU A 5 64.88 -100.92 -43.44
C GLU A 5 63.35 -100.85 -43.35
N HIS A 6 62.66 -101.99 -43.37
CA HIS A 6 61.20 -102.05 -43.24
C HIS A 6 60.71 -101.60 -41.85
N PHE A 7 61.48 -101.91 -40.80
CA PHE A 7 61.21 -101.46 -39.43
C PHE A 7 61.39 -99.94 -39.29
N PHE A 8 62.49 -99.38 -39.80
CA PHE A 8 62.71 -97.93 -39.80
C PHE A 8 61.67 -97.17 -40.65
N ALA A 9 61.27 -97.71 -41.81
CA ALA A 9 60.20 -97.15 -42.63
C ALA A 9 58.84 -97.17 -41.92
N SER A 10 58.49 -98.28 -41.26
CA SER A 10 57.27 -98.40 -40.44
C SER A 10 57.27 -97.42 -39.25
N MET A 11 58.43 -97.23 -38.61
CA MET A 11 58.59 -96.27 -37.51
C MET A 11 58.42 -94.81 -37.99
N ALA A 12 58.95 -94.48 -39.18
CA ALA A 12 58.80 -93.17 -39.79
C ALA A 12 57.34 -92.85 -40.20
N LEU A 13 56.61 -93.84 -40.70
CA LEU A 13 55.18 -93.71 -41.02
C LEU A 13 54.34 -93.52 -39.75
N ASN A 14 54.57 -94.32 -38.71
CA ASN A 14 53.90 -94.15 -37.42
C ASN A 14 54.17 -92.77 -36.79
N ASN A 15 55.41 -92.26 -36.89
CA ASN A 15 55.73 -90.92 -36.40
C ASN A 15 55.02 -89.82 -37.20
N ARG A 16 54.90 -89.96 -38.53
CA ARG A 16 54.10 -89.05 -39.36
C ARG A 16 52.61 -89.10 -39.04
N GLU A 17 52.06 -90.28 -38.79
CA GLU A 17 50.65 -90.45 -38.40
C GLU A 17 50.37 -89.82 -37.04
N LYS A 18 51.25 -90.04 -36.06
CA LYS A 18 51.16 -89.36 -34.74
C LYS A 18 51.18 -87.84 -34.88
N GLN A 19 52.07 -87.28 -35.72
CA GLN A 19 52.10 -85.84 -35.98
C GLN A 19 50.82 -85.31 -36.61
N ARG A 20 50.22 -86.06 -37.55
CA ARG A 20 48.93 -85.70 -38.16
C ARG A 20 47.79 -85.73 -37.14
N ILE A 21 47.74 -86.76 -36.29
CA ILE A 21 46.71 -86.90 -35.24
C ILE A 21 46.82 -85.75 -34.24
N ILE A 22 48.02 -85.43 -33.77
CA ILE A 22 48.25 -84.31 -32.84
C ILE A 22 47.81 -82.99 -33.49
N TYR A 23 48.18 -82.75 -34.75
CA TYR A 23 47.77 -81.56 -35.48
C TYR A 23 46.25 -81.46 -35.66
N ASP A 24 45.58 -82.57 -35.99
CA ASP A 24 44.12 -82.62 -36.14
C ASP A 24 43.40 -82.42 -34.79
N GLU A 25 43.96 -82.94 -33.69
CA GLU A 25 43.47 -82.70 -32.33
C GLU A 25 43.64 -81.24 -31.90
N GLU A 26 44.82 -80.64 -32.13
CA GLU A 26 45.07 -79.22 -31.88
C GLU A 26 44.12 -78.33 -32.67
N LYS A 27 43.87 -78.66 -33.96
CA LYS A 27 42.93 -77.92 -34.80
C LYS A 27 41.49 -78.02 -34.28
N LYS A 28 41.05 -79.20 -33.84
CA LYS A 28 39.71 -79.40 -33.23
C LYS A 28 39.58 -78.65 -31.90
N LEU A 29 40.61 -78.69 -31.05
CA LEU A 29 40.66 -77.93 -29.80
C LEU A 29 40.59 -76.43 -30.06
N ALA A 30 41.36 -75.92 -31.02
CA ALA A 30 41.34 -74.51 -31.41
C ALA A 30 39.96 -74.11 -31.96
N GLN A 31 39.31 -74.96 -32.77
CA GLN A 31 37.95 -74.70 -33.26
C GLN A 31 36.93 -74.66 -32.11
N ASN A 32 36.99 -75.60 -31.17
CA ASN A 32 36.10 -75.62 -30.00
C ASN A 32 36.31 -74.39 -29.10
N GLN A 33 37.58 -74.01 -28.86
CA GLN A 33 37.91 -72.80 -28.11
C GLN A 33 37.41 -71.54 -28.82
N ALA A 34 37.56 -71.46 -30.15
CA ALA A 34 37.03 -70.35 -30.93
C ALA A 34 35.50 -70.27 -30.88
N GLN A 35 34.81 -71.41 -30.92
CA GLN A 35 33.35 -71.47 -30.79
C GLN A 35 32.88 -71.03 -29.40
N ILE A 36 33.50 -71.53 -28.32
CA ILE A 36 33.20 -71.13 -26.94
C ILE A 36 33.43 -69.63 -26.77
N LYS A 37 34.58 -69.12 -27.24
CA LYS A 37 34.90 -67.70 -27.18
C LYS A 37 33.90 -66.84 -27.95
N SER A 38 33.46 -67.28 -29.13
CA SER A 38 32.43 -66.61 -29.92
C SER A 38 31.07 -66.59 -29.19
N GLN A 39 30.67 -67.70 -28.57
CA GLN A 39 29.43 -67.77 -27.78
C GLN A 39 29.50 -66.87 -26.55
N MET A 40 30.61 -66.89 -25.82
CA MET A 40 30.83 -66.01 -24.67
C MET A 40 30.78 -64.53 -25.07
N ALA A 41 31.44 -64.14 -26.16
CA ALA A 41 31.42 -62.76 -26.65
C ALA A 41 30.00 -62.29 -27.02
N LYS A 42 29.20 -63.13 -27.69
CA LYS A 42 27.80 -62.83 -28.00
C LYS A 42 26.96 -62.67 -26.74
N TYR A 43 27.16 -63.54 -25.75
CA TYR A 43 26.45 -63.48 -24.49
C TYR A 43 26.82 -62.22 -23.69
N GLU A 44 28.10 -61.84 -23.68
CA GLU A 44 28.57 -60.58 -23.08
C GLU A 44 27.96 -59.36 -23.77
N ASP A 45 27.90 -59.33 -25.10
CA ASP A 45 27.25 -58.28 -25.87
C ASP A 45 25.74 -58.18 -25.55
N GLU A 46 25.05 -59.32 -25.47
CA GLU A 46 23.63 -59.36 -25.09
C GLU A 46 23.39 -58.85 -23.68
N LEU A 47 24.26 -59.24 -22.73
CA LEU A 47 24.18 -58.77 -21.35
C LEU A 47 24.45 -57.26 -21.27
N ALA A 48 25.43 -56.76 -22.01
CA ALA A 48 25.74 -55.34 -22.09
C ALA A 48 24.55 -54.55 -22.64
N ARG A 49 23.90 -55.04 -23.70
CA ARG A 49 22.68 -54.42 -24.25
C ARG A 49 21.54 -54.41 -23.22
N LYS A 50 21.31 -55.51 -22.51
CA LYS A 50 20.29 -55.57 -21.45
C LYS A 50 20.56 -54.60 -20.31
N ARG A 51 21.82 -54.47 -19.87
CA ARG A 51 22.22 -53.48 -18.85
C ARG A 51 21.99 -52.06 -19.33
N MET A 52 22.41 -51.76 -20.56
CA MET A 52 22.22 -50.45 -21.17
C MET A 52 20.72 -50.11 -21.33
N GLN A 53 19.88 -51.08 -21.72
CA GLN A 53 18.44 -50.88 -21.81
C GLN A 53 17.82 -50.61 -20.45
N ALA A 54 18.15 -51.41 -19.43
CA ALA A 54 17.66 -51.21 -18.07
C ALA A 54 18.09 -49.85 -17.49
N GLU A 55 19.33 -49.42 -17.74
CA GLU A 55 19.83 -48.11 -17.32
C GLU A 55 19.11 -46.97 -18.04
N ASN A 56 18.93 -47.07 -19.36
CA ASN A 56 18.16 -46.09 -20.13
C ASN A 56 16.70 -45.99 -19.68
N GLU A 57 16.06 -47.12 -19.37
CA GLU A 57 14.69 -47.16 -18.83
C GLU A 57 14.64 -46.51 -17.45
N TYR A 58 15.58 -46.82 -16.57
CA TYR A 58 15.70 -46.20 -15.26
C TYR A 58 15.86 -44.67 -15.37
N HIS A 59 16.72 -44.19 -16.27
CA HIS A 59 16.87 -42.76 -16.51
C HIS A 59 15.59 -42.13 -17.06
N ARG A 60 14.87 -42.80 -17.96
CA ARG A 60 13.59 -42.32 -18.48
C ARG A 60 12.55 -42.20 -17.36
N ILE A 61 12.42 -43.22 -16.51
CA ILE A 61 11.49 -43.23 -15.38
C ILE A 61 11.84 -42.12 -14.40
N ARG A 62 13.11 -42.02 -13.97
CA ARG A 62 13.57 -40.97 -13.07
C ARG A 62 13.32 -39.58 -13.63
N ASN A 63 13.60 -39.36 -14.92
CA ASN A 63 13.35 -38.07 -15.55
C ASN A 63 11.85 -37.76 -15.64
N GLN A 64 11.01 -38.75 -15.94
CA GLN A 64 9.55 -38.58 -15.92
C GLN A 64 9.04 -38.26 -14.51
N GLU A 65 9.56 -38.90 -13.48
CA GLU A 65 9.21 -38.61 -12.08
C GLU A 65 9.62 -37.21 -11.67
N LEU A 66 10.82 -36.75 -12.06
CA LEU A 66 11.28 -35.39 -11.80
C LEU A 66 10.35 -34.36 -12.46
N VAL A 67 9.96 -34.57 -13.71
CA VAL A 67 9.03 -33.68 -14.42
C VAL A 67 7.66 -33.69 -13.75
N LYS A 68 7.11 -34.86 -13.39
CA LYS A 68 5.84 -34.96 -12.67
C LYS A 68 5.87 -34.22 -11.33
N LEU A 69 6.93 -34.40 -10.54
CA LEU A 69 7.10 -33.70 -9.26
C LEU A 69 7.20 -32.18 -9.48
N GLN A 70 7.86 -31.74 -10.55
CA GLN A 70 7.95 -30.34 -10.90
C GLN A 70 6.57 -29.77 -11.30
N GLU A 71 5.84 -30.44 -12.18
CA GLU A 71 4.47 -30.07 -12.57
C GLU A 71 3.53 -30.06 -11.36
N GLU A 72 3.58 -31.06 -10.48
CA GLU A 72 2.79 -31.09 -9.25
C GLU A 72 3.11 -29.91 -8.32
N SER A 73 4.40 -29.56 -8.19
CA SER A 73 4.80 -28.41 -7.38
C SER A 73 4.28 -27.10 -7.95
N GLU A 74 4.26 -26.97 -9.28
CA GLU A 74 3.73 -25.81 -9.99
C GLU A 74 2.22 -25.72 -9.83
N ILE A 75 1.49 -26.83 -9.96
CA ILE A 75 0.05 -26.89 -9.74
C ILE A 75 -0.28 -26.53 -8.28
N ARG A 76 0.45 -27.05 -7.30
CA ARG A 76 0.25 -26.70 -5.88
C ARG A 76 0.51 -25.22 -5.64
N LEU A 77 1.55 -24.65 -6.25
CA LEU A 77 1.85 -23.22 -6.16
C LEU A 77 0.74 -22.38 -6.81
N GLU A 78 0.23 -22.80 -7.96
CA GLU A 78 -0.84 -22.11 -8.67
C GLU A 78 -2.16 -22.17 -7.89
N GLN A 79 -2.50 -23.32 -7.32
CA GLN A 79 -3.65 -23.48 -6.44
C GLN A 79 -3.52 -22.60 -5.19
N ALA A 80 -2.33 -22.54 -4.57
CA ALA A 80 -2.07 -21.66 -3.44
C ALA A 80 -2.25 -20.19 -3.83
N ARG A 81 -1.75 -19.76 -4.99
CA ARG A 81 -1.95 -18.39 -5.50
C ARG A 81 -3.44 -18.09 -5.72
N ARG A 82 -4.18 -18.96 -6.40
CA ARG A 82 -5.63 -18.81 -6.62
C ARG A 82 -6.38 -18.71 -5.28
N ALA A 83 -6.09 -19.60 -4.32
CA ALA A 83 -6.69 -19.55 -2.99
C ALA A 83 -6.35 -18.25 -2.24
N THR A 84 -5.14 -17.71 -2.40
CA THR A 84 -4.78 -16.40 -1.80
C THR A 84 -5.49 -15.24 -2.49
N GLU A 85 -5.60 -15.25 -3.81
CA GLU A 85 -6.32 -14.23 -4.57
C GLU A 85 -7.81 -14.23 -4.22
N GLU A 86 -8.43 -15.39 -4.12
CA GLU A 86 -9.82 -15.54 -3.68
C GLU A 86 -10.04 -14.99 -2.26
N LYS A 87 -9.12 -15.27 -1.33
CA LYS A 87 -9.17 -14.72 0.04
C LYS A 87 -9.07 -13.19 0.02
N ILE A 88 -8.15 -12.63 -0.77
CA ILE A 88 -7.99 -11.18 -0.90
C ILE A 88 -9.25 -10.55 -1.50
N GLN A 89 -9.83 -11.17 -2.52
CA GLN A 89 -11.06 -10.68 -3.13
C GLN A 89 -12.25 -10.77 -2.18
N ALA A 90 -12.36 -11.85 -1.40
CA ALA A 90 -13.40 -11.99 -0.39
C ALA A 90 -13.26 -10.91 0.69
N GLN A 91 -12.05 -10.66 1.18
CA GLN A 91 -11.76 -9.59 2.14
C GLN A 91 -12.09 -8.22 1.56
N ARG A 92 -11.73 -7.93 0.31
CA ARG A 92 -12.09 -6.66 -0.36
C ARG A 92 -13.61 -6.48 -0.41
N ARG A 93 -14.34 -7.51 -0.83
CA ARG A 93 -15.82 -7.49 -0.85
C ARG A 93 -16.42 -7.23 0.54
N GLN A 94 -15.84 -7.80 1.59
CA GLN A 94 -16.27 -7.54 2.97
C GLN A 94 -15.99 -6.09 3.37
N THR A 95 -14.77 -5.58 3.14
CA THR A 95 -14.41 -4.20 3.47
C THR A 95 -15.23 -3.17 2.69
N GLU A 96 -15.61 -3.46 1.45
CA GLU A 96 -16.47 -2.60 0.64
C GLU A 96 -17.91 -2.58 1.18
N LYS A 97 -18.43 -3.73 1.61
CA LYS A 97 -19.75 -3.80 2.27
C LYS A 97 -19.77 -3.02 3.58
N GLU A 98 -18.77 -3.23 4.43
CA GLU A 98 -18.63 -2.51 5.70
C GLU A 98 -18.53 -1.00 5.48
N LYS A 99 -17.74 -0.55 4.49
CA LYS A 99 -17.66 0.87 4.12
C LYS A 99 -18.99 1.42 3.62
N ALA A 100 -19.73 0.66 2.82
CA ALA A 100 -21.04 1.07 2.33
C ALA A 100 -22.06 1.18 3.48
N GLU A 101 -22.00 0.28 4.47
CA GLU A 101 -22.83 0.34 5.67
C GLU A 101 -22.50 1.57 6.52
N ILE A 102 -21.22 1.81 6.82
CA ILE A 102 -20.76 3.00 7.55
C ILE A 102 -21.18 4.28 6.82
N GLN A 103 -21.05 4.33 5.49
CA GLN A 103 -21.48 5.48 4.70
C GLN A 103 -22.99 5.71 4.81
N ARG A 104 -23.81 4.64 4.75
CA ARG A 104 -25.26 4.74 4.93
C ARG A 104 -25.64 5.25 6.31
N GLU A 105 -24.98 4.77 7.35
CA GLU A 105 -25.19 5.25 8.72
C GLU A 105 -24.77 6.71 8.88
N THR A 106 -23.63 7.08 8.30
CA THR A 106 -23.15 8.47 8.30
C THR A 106 -24.13 9.40 7.61
N ILE A 107 -24.65 9.00 6.43
CA ILE A 107 -25.67 9.76 5.71
C ILE A 107 -26.92 9.91 6.56
N ARG A 108 -27.44 8.82 7.15
CA ARG A 108 -28.61 8.88 8.02
C ARG A 108 -28.43 9.83 9.20
N ILE A 109 -27.32 9.74 9.92
CA ILE A 109 -27.03 10.62 11.06
C ILE A 109 -26.94 12.08 10.59
N SER A 110 -26.27 12.33 9.47
CA SER A 110 -26.15 13.68 8.91
C SER A 110 -27.49 14.26 8.45
N GLU A 111 -28.36 13.44 7.87
CA GLU A 111 -29.70 13.83 7.42
C GLU A 111 -30.61 14.14 8.61
N MET A 112 -30.57 13.31 9.66
CA MET A 112 -31.30 13.56 10.91
C MET A 112 -30.85 14.86 11.57
N ALA A 113 -29.54 15.07 11.71
CA ALA A 113 -29.00 16.30 12.29
C ALA A 113 -29.37 17.54 11.45
N ALA A 114 -29.32 17.44 10.12
CA ALA A 114 -29.72 18.53 9.23
C ALA A 114 -31.23 18.81 9.27
N ALA A 115 -32.06 17.79 9.50
CA ALA A 115 -33.50 17.95 9.68
C ALA A 115 -33.82 18.62 11.03
N GLU A 116 -33.14 18.22 12.11
CA GLU A 116 -33.27 18.82 13.43
C GLU A 116 -32.82 20.29 13.42
N ALA A 117 -31.69 20.60 12.77
CA ALA A 117 -31.22 21.98 12.60
C ALA A 117 -32.24 22.84 11.86
N ARG A 118 -32.79 22.35 10.73
CA ARG A 118 -33.84 23.05 9.97
C ARG A 118 -35.10 23.27 10.79
N ALA A 119 -35.53 22.28 11.58
CA ALA A 119 -36.68 22.41 12.47
C ALA A 119 -36.43 23.43 13.60
N HIS A 120 -35.21 23.46 14.14
CA HIS A 120 -34.81 24.40 15.18
C HIS A 120 -34.73 25.84 14.65
N GLU A 121 -34.16 26.05 13.47
CA GLU A 121 -34.14 27.35 12.79
C GLU A 121 -35.55 27.88 12.51
N ALA A 122 -36.46 27.02 12.04
CA ALA A 122 -37.85 27.39 11.83
C ALA A 122 -38.53 27.85 13.13
N ARG A 123 -38.34 27.13 14.25
CA ARG A 123 -38.87 27.50 15.57
C ARG A 123 -38.35 28.87 16.04
N LEU A 124 -37.04 29.09 15.94
CA LEU A 124 -36.44 30.38 16.30
C LEU A 124 -36.98 31.52 15.43
N SER A 125 -37.20 31.26 14.13
CA SER A 125 -37.74 32.27 13.21
C SER A 125 -39.19 32.66 13.52
N GLU A 126 -40.02 31.70 13.97
CA GLU A 126 -41.39 31.98 14.41
C GLU A 126 -41.42 32.85 15.67
N GLU A 127 -40.54 32.56 16.65
CA GLU A 127 -40.41 33.37 17.86
C GLU A 127 -39.94 34.80 17.57
N VAL A 128 -38.93 34.96 16.70
CA VAL A 128 -38.45 36.27 16.26
C VAL A 128 -39.54 37.05 15.53
N ASN A 129 -40.28 36.41 14.62
CA ASN A 129 -41.38 37.05 13.91
C ASN A 129 -42.53 37.46 14.85
N ARG A 130 -42.88 36.62 15.84
CA ARG A 130 -43.88 36.98 16.85
C ARG A 130 -43.43 38.18 17.68
N ARG A 131 -42.18 38.21 18.12
CA ARG A 131 -41.61 39.36 18.86
C ARG A 131 -41.66 40.63 18.02
N LEU A 132 -41.25 40.56 16.76
CA LEU A 132 -41.26 41.70 15.84
C LEU A 132 -42.68 42.24 15.60
N LEU A 133 -43.68 41.36 15.47
CA LEU A 133 -45.08 41.77 15.33
C LEU A 133 -45.61 42.48 16.58
N LEU A 134 -45.22 42.01 17.78
CA LEU A 134 -45.58 42.67 19.04
C LEU A 134 -44.91 44.04 19.16
N GLU A 135 -43.60 44.13 18.92
CA GLU A 135 -42.88 45.42 18.93
C GLU A 135 -43.45 46.40 17.90
N ARG A 136 -43.84 45.92 16.72
CA ARG A 136 -44.51 46.76 15.72
C ARG A 136 -45.87 47.26 16.20
N GLY A 137 -46.65 46.39 16.85
CA GLY A 137 -47.94 46.75 17.43
C GLY A 137 -47.80 47.76 18.57
N ASP A 138 -46.79 47.59 19.43
CA ASP A 138 -46.50 48.53 20.52
C ASP A 138 -45.97 49.87 20.00
N ALA A 139 -45.10 49.87 18.98
CA ALA A 139 -44.66 51.10 18.31
C ALA A 139 -45.83 51.84 17.62
N GLU A 140 -46.79 51.11 17.05
CA GLU A 140 -48.02 51.71 16.51
C GLU A 140 -48.92 52.26 17.63
N ARG A 141 -49.07 51.55 18.75
CA ARG A 141 -49.79 52.06 19.94
C ARG A 141 -49.14 53.32 20.51
N GLU A 142 -47.81 53.37 20.61
CA GLU A 142 -47.09 54.58 21.07
C GLU A 142 -47.28 55.75 20.09
N LYS A 143 -47.31 55.49 18.78
CA LYS A 143 -47.68 56.50 17.79
C LYS A 143 -49.11 57.01 18.00
N TRP A 144 -50.08 56.12 18.24
CA TRP A 144 -51.46 56.52 18.51
C TRP A 144 -51.59 57.29 19.83
N ILE A 145 -50.91 56.87 20.90
CA ILE A 145 -50.86 57.58 22.18
C ILE A 145 -50.24 58.95 22.02
N SER A 146 -49.15 59.09 21.23
CA SER A 146 -48.52 60.40 21.00
C SER A 146 -49.41 61.36 20.22
N ILE A 147 -50.19 60.88 19.24
CA ILE A 147 -51.21 61.69 18.54
C ILE A 147 -52.32 62.13 19.51
N ILE A 148 -52.79 61.23 20.38
CA ILE A 148 -53.82 61.54 21.39
C ILE A 148 -53.29 62.57 22.40
N HIS A 149 -52.06 62.40 22.91
CA HIS A 149 -51.44 63.41 23.76
C HIS A 149 -51.24 64.75 23.04
N ALA A 150 -50.82 64.75 21.77
CA ALA A 150 -50.67 65.98 20.98
C ALA A 150 -52.01 66.72 20.78
N THR A 151 -53.10 65.98 20.59
CA THR A 151 -54.46 66.54 20.46
C THR A 151 -55.04 66.98 21.81
N PHE A 152 -54.73 66.28 22.89
CA PHE A 152 -55.12 66.68 24.25
C PHE A 152 -54.36 67.93 24.72
N GLU A 153 -53.06 68.04 24.44
CA GLU A 153 -52.29 69.27 24.67
C GLU A 153 -52.76 70.44 23.79
N HIS A 154 -53.37 70.18 22.64
CA HIS A 154 -53.97 71.22 21.81
C HIS A 154 -55.34 71.73 22.28
N ILE A 155 -56.05 71.01 23.16
CA ILE A 155 -57.42 71.37 23.60
C ILE A 155 -57.45 71.86 25.05
N GLY A 156 -56.43 71.59 25.86
CA GLY A 156 -56.39 71.90 27.29
C GLY A 156 -55.28 72.87 27.73
N GLY A 157 -54.96 73.92 26.97
CA GLY A 157 -53.98 74.90 27.46
C GLY A 157 -53.30 75.73 26.38
N ALA A 158 -54.06 76.59 25.72
CA ALA A 158 -53.47 77.67 24.97
C ALA A 158 -52.62 78.56 25.90
N ARG A 159 -51.32 78.63 25.56
CA ARG A 159 -50.36 79.74 25.76
C ARG A 159 -49.13 79.29 26.54
N VAL A 160 -47.97 79.40 25.87
CA VAL A 160 -46.60 79.14 26.36
C VAL A 160 -46.33 77.62 26.44
N ILE A 161 -45.69 76.99 25.43
CA ILE A 161 -44.24 76.88 25.28
C ILE A 161 -43.94 76.54 23.81
N TRP A 162 -43.55 77.54 22.99
CA TRP A 162 -42.97 77.35 21.64
C TRP A 162 -41.52 77.89 21.60
N GLY A 163 -40.83 77.88 22.75
CA GLY A 163 -39.50 78.50 22.92
C GLY A 163 -38.36 77.53 23.25
N TYR A 164 -38.61 76.21 23.26
CA TYR A 164 -37.62 75.23 23.72
C TYR A 164 -37.39 74.04 22.77
N VAL A 165 -38.24 73.87 21.75
CA VAL A 165 -38.15 72.72 20.81
C VAL A 165 -37.06 72.94 19.74
N ASP A 166 -36.58 74.17 19.56
CA ASP A 166 -35.54 74.49 18.56
C ASP A 166 -34.10 74.27 19.05
N ARG A 167 -33.93 73.68 20.25
CA ARG A 167 -32.60 73.37 20.82
C ARG A 167 -32.30 71.87 20.98
N ILE A 168 -33.23 71.01 20.56
CA ILE A 168 -33.12 69.55 20.69
C ILE A 168 -33.11 68.82 19.33
N LEU A 169 -33.35 69.52 18.22
CA LEU A 169 -33.28 68.95 16.86
C LEU A 169 -32.11 69.45 16.02
N GLY A 170 -31.12 70.09 16.65
CA GLY A 170 -29.94 70.60 15.97
C GLY A 170 -28.65 69.99 16.51
N GLN A 171 -28.30 68.78 16.07
CA GLN A 171 -26.91 68.38 15.74
C GLN A 171 -26.83 66.87 15.37
N PRO A 172 -26.35 66.51 14.17
CA PRO A 172 -25.79 65.18 13.95
C PRO A 172 -24.43 65.12 14.65
N SER A 173 -24.26 64.20 15.60
CA SER A 173 -22.96 63.99 16.26
C SER A 173 -21.99 63.38 15.26
N LEU A 174 -21.03 64.22 14.88
CA LEU A 174 -19.89 63.91 14.04
C LEU A 174 -19.11 62.73 14.63
N ILE A 175 -18.84 61.76 13.76
CA ILE A 175 -17.81 60.74 13.89
C ILE A 175 -16.55 61.39 14.45
N ARG A 176 -16.15 60.96 15.66
CA ARG A 176 -14.85 61.30 16.20
C ARG A 176 -14.01 60.04 16.31
N GLU A 177 -13.26 59.82 15.24
CA GLU A 177 -11.97 59.18 15.29
C GLU A 177 -11.10 59.92 16.31
N SER A 178 -10.78 59.26 17.42
CA SER A 178 -9.50 59.35 18.14
C SER A 178 -9.72 58.99 19.61
N SER A 179 -9.63 57.69 19.91
CA SER A 179 -9.07 57.22 21.16
C SER A 179 -8.21 56.00 20.83
N ARG A 180 -6.96 56.26 20.41
CA ARG A 180 -5.89 55.25 20.45
C ARG A 180 -5.57 55.00 21.92
N GLY A 181 -6.38 54.16 22.56
CA GLY A 181 -6.13 53.65 23.90
C GLY A 181 -4.94 52.70 23.87
N LYS A 182 -3.84 53.13 24.49
CA LYS A 182 -2.62 52.35 24.73
C LYS A 182 -2.86 51.55 26.02
N TYR A 183 -3.17 50.26 25.91
CA TYR A 183 -3.44 49.40 27.07
C TYR A 183 -2.15 48.73 27.60
N PRO A 184 -1.82 48.88 28.89
CA PRO A 184 -0.58 48.36 29.49
C PRO A 184 -0.69 46.89 29.98
N TRP A 185 -1.47 46.04 29.30
CA TRP A 185 -1.51 44.58 29.56
C TRP A 185 -1.07 43.73 28.36
N SER A 186 -0.43 44.33 27.35
CA SER A 186 0.18 43.60 26.23
C SER A 186 1.50 42.89 26.58
N GLY A 187 1.70 42.53 27.86
CA GLY A 187 2.93 41.96 28.40
C GLY A 187 2.92 40.44 28.63
N MET A 188 1.88 39.73 28.19
CA MET A 188 1.79 38.27 28.38
C MET A 188 1.44 37.52 27.10
N PHE A 189 2.06 37.91 25.98
CA PHE A 189 2.18 37.01 24.84
C PHE A 189 3.49 36.25 24.98
N SER A 190 3.41 35.09 25.64
CA SER A 190 4.27 33.97 25.29
C SER A 190 4.25 33.86 23.77
N ARG A 191 5.43 33.92 23.16
CA ARG A 191 5.60 33.73 21.73
C ARG A 191 5.34 32.25 21.41
N ALA A 192 4.07 31.85 21.46
CA ALA A 192 3.58 30.74 20.70
C ALA A 192 3.73 31.13 19.22
N LYS A 193 4.80 30.63 18.59
CA LYS A 193 4.96 30.65 17.14
C LYS A 193 3.87 29.76 16.53
N ASN A 194 2.65 30.28 16.43
CA ASN A 194 1.66 29.78 15.49
C ASN A 194 1.95 30.45 14.14
N GLY A 195 2.91 29.89 13.42
CA GLY A 195 3.20 30.23 12.04
C GLY A 195 3.58 28.94 11.35
N ASN A 196 2.87 28.59 10.27
CA ASN A 196 3.13 27.41 9.46
C ASN A 196 4.65 27.18 9.31
N GLY A 197 5.17 26.13 9.96
CA GLY A 197 6.61 25.83 10.15
C GLY A 197 7.36 25.44 8.88
N PHE A 198 7.11 26.12 7.78
CA PHE A 198 8.01 26.20 6.64
C PHE A 198 8.14 27.66 6.15
N GLY A 199 7.51 28.63 6.83
CA GLY A 199 7.50 30.03 6.41
C GLY A 199 8.86 30.69 6.34
N ASP A 200 9.85 30.16 7.08
CA ASP A 200 11.23 30.67 7.06
C ASP A 200 12.08 30.04 5.95
N VAL A 201 11.62 28.94 5.33
CA VAL A 201 12.36 28.24 4.28
C VAL A 201 11.66 28.39 2.94
N ILE A 202 12.21 29.26 2.10
CA ILE A 202 11.72 29.47 0.73
C ILE A 202 12.11 28.25 -0.11
N LEU A 203 11.13 27.36 -0.31
CA LEU A 203 11.29 26.11 -1.06
C LEU A 203 10.43 26.15 -2.33
N HIS A 204 10.93 25.55 -3.41
CA HIS A 204 10.10 25.28 -4.58
C HIS A 204 8.89 24.39 -4.18
N PRO A 205 7.66 24.63 -4.68
CA PRO A 205 6.45 23.95 -4.21
C PRO A 205 6.51 22.41 -4.24
N SER A 206 7.23 21.83 -5.21
CA SER A 206 7.43 20.38 -5.29
C SER A 206 8.31 19.83 -4.16
N LEU A 207 9.32 20.59 -3.73
CA LEU A 207 10.21 20.22 -2.64
C LEU A 207 9.51 20.36 -1.28
N ASN A 208 8.69 21.41 -1.11
CA ASN A 208 7.87 21.58 0.08
C ASN A 208 6.91 20.40 0.29
N LYS A 209 6.21 19.96 -0.76
CA LYS A 209 5.34 18.77 -0.69
C LYS A 209 6.08 17.51 -0.25
N ARG A 210 7.29 17.28 -0.79
CA ARG A 210 8.12 16.12 -0.43
C ARG A 210 8.59 16.19 1.03
N ILE A 211 9.03 17.36 1.49
CA ILE A 211 9.48 17.54 2.89
C ILE A 211 8.29 17.40 3.84
N ALA A 212 7.10 17.91 3.49
CA ALA A 212 5.90 17.73 4.28
C ALA A 212 5.49 16.25 4.41
N GLN A 213 5.53 15.50 3.30
CA GLN A 213 5.29 14.05 3.32
C GLN A 213 6.32 13.31 4.16
N LEU A 214 7.60 13.69 4.09
CA LEU A 214 8.65 13.13 4.93
C LEU A 214 8.40 13.44 6.41
N ALA A 215 8.01 14.66 6.76
CA ALA A 215 7.69 15.04 8.14
C ALA A 215 6.53 14.19 8.70
N SER A 216 5.44 14.03 7.94
CA SER A 216 4.33 13.17 8.32
C SER A 216 4.74 11.70 8.46
N ALA A 217 5.57 11.20 7.54
CA ALA A 217 6.09 9.83 7.63
C ALA A 217 6.97 9.64 8.88
N THR A 218 7.84 10.60 9.20
CA THR A 218 8.70 10.55 10.39
C THR A 218 7.88 10.61 11.68
N ALA A 219 6.84 11.44 11.73
CA ALA A 219 5.90 11.49 12.86
C ALA A 219 5.20 10.13 13.07
N ASN A 220 4.68 9.52 12.00
CA ASN A 220 4.04 8.21 12.07
C ASN A 220 5.03 7.09 12.44
N THR A 221 6.29 7.17 11.98
CA THR A 221 7.31 6.19 12.39
C THR A 221 7.62 6.26 13.88
N LYS A 222 7.60 7.46 14.47
CA LYS A 222 7.77 7.67 15.90
C LYS A 222 6.58 7.13 16.69
N GLU A 223 5.36 7.41 16.22
CA GLU A 223 4.12 6.93 16.85
C GLU A 223 4.01 5.40 16.87
N HIS A 224 4.35 4.75 15.77
CA HIS A 224 4.23 3.29 15.61
C HIS A 224 5.53 2.51 15.88
N GLN A 225 6.56 3.15 16.43
CA GLN A 225 7.87 2.53 16.71
C GLN A 225 8.51 1.81 15.50
N ALA A 226 8.29 2.35 14.30
CA ALA A 226 8.88 1.83 13.08
C ALA A 226 10.34 2.28 12.92
N PRO A 227 11.19 1.51 12.23
CA PRO A 227 12.59 1.88 12.02
C PRO A 227 12.73 3.16 11.19
N PHE A 228 13.58 4.08 11.66
CA PHE A 228 13.87 5.35 10.97
C PHE A 228 14.70 5.14 9.71
N ARG A 229 14.44 5.99 8.70
CA ARG A 229 15.21 6.04 7.46
C ARG A 229 16.24 7.16 7.53
N ASN A 230 17.46 6.88 7.07
CA ASN A 230 18.51 7.87 6.97
C ASN A 230 18.20 8.86 5.84
N MET A 231 18.37 10.16 6.10
CA MET A 231 18.15 11.23 5.13
C MET A 231 19.43 12.02 4.90
N LEU A 232 19.78 12.26 3.63
CA LEU A 232 20.94 13.07 3.24
C LEU A 232 20.47 14.30 2.47
N PHE A 233 20.76 15.48 3.00
CA PHE A 233 20.55 16.75 2.32
C PHE A 233 21.84 17.16 1.59
N TYR A 234 21.81 17.30 0.26
CA TYR A 234 22.98 17.64 -0.56
C TYR A 234 22.71 18.89 -1.41
N GLY A 235 23.78 19.64 -1.74
CA GLY A 235 23.73 20.85 -2.56
C GLY A 235 24.82 21.88 -2.22
N PRO A 236 24.95 22.97 -3.00
CA PRO A 236 25.93 24.04 -2.80
C PRO A 236 25.86 24.71 -1.41
N PRO A 237 26.95 25.26 -0.84
CA PRO A 237 26.91 25.94 0.46
C PRO A 237 25.93 27.14 0.41
N GLY A 238 25.23 27.40 1.52
CA GLY A 238 24.24 28.49 1.62
C GLY A 238 22.81 28.15 1.14
N THR A 239 22.54 26.95 0.63
CA THR A 239 21.19 26.57 0.13
C THR A 239 20.19 26.09 1.20
N GLY A 240 20.40 26.42 2.47
CA GLY A 240 19.41 26.14 3.53
C GLY A 240 19.23 24.66 3.92
N LYS A 241 20.11 23.74 3.52
CA LYS A 241 20.02 22.30 3.87
C LYS A 241 19.89 22.03 5.36
N THR A 242 20.75 22.66 6.16
CA THR A 242 20.74 22.54 7.62
C THR A 242 19.48 23.15 8.23
N MET A 243 18.97 24.22 7.64
CA MET A 243 17.73 24.88 8.06
C MET A 243 16.52 23.99 7.83
N VAL A 244 16.44 23.32 6.67
CA VAL A 244 15.42 22.30 6.36
C VAL A 244 15.49 21.13 7.34
N ALA A 245 16.70 20.63 7.64
CA ALA A 245 16.87 19.52 8.58
C ALA A 245 16.39 19.89 10.00
N ARG A 246 16.71 21.10 10.47
CA ARG A 246 16.26 21.61 11.77
C ARG A 246 14.73 21.75 11.81
N GLU A 247 14.13 22.30 10.76
CA GLU A 247 12.68 22.48 10.68
C GLU A 247 11.93 21.13 10.60
N LEU A 248 12.48 20.15 9.86
CA LEU A 248 11.95 18.79 9.80
C LEU A 248 11.96 18.14 11.19
N ALA A 249 13.07 18.28 11.94
CA ALA A 249 13.17 17.74 13.28
C ALA A 249 12.10 18.33 14.20
N HIS A 250 11.88 19.65 14.17
CA HIS A 250 10.83 20.31 14.94
C HIS A 250 9.41 19.82 14.63
N LYS A 251 9.13 19.42 13.38
CA LYS A 251 7.80 18.89 13.00
C LYS A 251 7.59 17.42 13.30
N SER A 252 8.67 16.68 13.50
CA SER A 252 8.62 15.24 13.80
C SER A 252 8.56 14.92 15.29
N VAL A 253 8.58 15.94 16.16
CA VAL A 253 8.44 15.79 17.62
C VAL A 253 6.98 15.68 17.99
#